data_AF-W7Z4H3-F1
#
_entry.id   AF-W7Z4H3-F1
#
_cell.length_a   1.000
_cell.length_b   1.000
_cell.length_c   1.000
_cell.angle_alpha   90.00
_cell.angle_beta   90.00
_cell.angle_gamma   90.00
#
_symmetry.space_group_name_H-M   'P 1'
#
loop_
_entity.id
_entity.type
_entity.pdbx_description
1 polymer ?
#
loop_
_entity_poly.entity_id
_entity_poly.type
_entity_poly.pdbx_seq_one_letter_code
_entity_poly.pdbx_strand_id
1 'polypeptide(L)'
;MRIASHVTTEKLRFASDVTLLASCPSTYAAGFSYICVNANGRSVEQYIYNGSSAHNTVVMVAENLSSPVTYGIEFNKVNNYRLSYTIKGHKNSRNFEVKSQVSLLNMELKKQAIIIGGTTAFKAIAYKVTP
;
A
#
# COMPACT_ATOMS: atom_id res chain seq x y z
N MET A 1 -6.55 16.84 5.64
CA MET A 1 -6.01 15.47 5.49
C MET A 1 -5.68 15.23 4.01
N ARG A 2 -4.50 15.66 3.55
CA ARG A 2 -4.02 15.54 2.15
C ARG A 2 -3.34 14.18 1.87
N ILE A 3 -3.44 13.24 2.81
CA ILE A 3 -2.36 12.28 3.12
C ILE A 3 -2.43 10.97 2.32
N ALA A 4 -3.49 10.70 1.54
CA ALA A 4 -3.60 9.44 0.78
C ALA A 4 -3.68 9.59 -0.76
N SER A 5 -3.60 10.81 -1.30
CA SER A 5 -3.93 11.09 -2.72
C SER A 5 -2.73 11.26 -3.65
N HIS A 6 -1.56 11.69 -3.16
CA HIS A 6 -0.41 12.01 -4.04
C HIS A 6 0.79 11.04 -3.94
N VAL A 7 1.15 10.58 -2.74
CA VAL A 7 2.42 9.83 -2.58
C VAL A 7 2.25 8.34 -2.91
N THR A 8 1.08 7.77 -2.62
CA THR A 8 0.78 6.36 -2.93
C THR A 8 0.45 6.12 -4.40
N THR A 9 0.15 7.17 -5.17
CA THR A 9 -0.59 7.05 -6.44
C THR A 9 0.27 7.12 -7.69
N GLU A 10 1.33 7.94 -7.78
CA GLU A 10 2.05 8.07 -9.06
C GLU A 10 2.80 6.78 -9.43
N LYS A 11 3.69 6.29 -8.55
CA LYS A 11 4.46 5.06 -8.84
C LYS A 11 3.58 3.83 -8.95
N LEU A 12 2.53 3.75 -8.11
CA LEU A 12 1.59 2.63 -8.12
C LEU A 12 0.71 2.65 -9.38
N ARG A 13 0.27 3.83 -9.85
CA ARG A 13 -0.52 3.97 -11.09
C ARG A 13 0.20 3.42 -12.31
N PHE A 14 1.53 3.49 -12.32
CA PHE A 14 2.39 2.93 -13.37
C PHE A 14 3.09 1.62 -12.96
N ALA A 15 2.56 0.93 -11.95
CA ALA A 15 3.07 -0.38 -11.60
C ALA A 15 2.85 -1.36 -12.76
N SER A 16 3.87 -2.16 -13.05
CA SER A 16 3.77 -3.23 -14.05
C SER A 16 3.24 -4.53 -13.45
N ASP A 17 3.40 -4.72 -12.14
CA ASP A 17 3.01 -5.92 -11.40
C ASP A 17 2.48 -5.47 -10.04
N VAL A 18 1.35 -6.05 -9.61
CA VAL A 18 0.76 -5.82 -8.30
C VAL A 18 0.25 -7.13 -7.73
N THR A 19 0.71 -7.48 -6.54
CA THR A 19 0.26 -8.63 -5.75
C THR A 19 -0.35 -8.16 -4.44
N LEU A 20 -1.57 -8.61 -4.16
CA LEU A 20 -2.23 -8.42 -2.87
C LEU A 20 -1.72 -9.43 -1.86
N LEU A 21 -1.34 -8.98 -0.67
CA LEU A 21 -0.74 -9.81 0.37
C LEU A 21 -1.60 -9.75 1.64
N ALA A 22 -1.73 -10.89 2.32
CA ALA A 22 -2.49 -10.99 3.58
C ALA A 22 -1.85 -10.20 4.74
N SER A 23 -0.54 -9.99 4.69
CA SER A 23 0.23 -9.28 5.72
C SER A 23 1.42 -8.52 5.13
N CYS A 24 1.95 -7.57 5.90
CA CYS A 24 3.22 -6.93 5.59
C CYS A 24 4.35 -7.96 5.71
N PRO A 25 5.20 -8.14 4.69
CA PRO A 25 6.32 -9.08 4.77
C PRO A 25 7.33 -8.67 5.85
N SER A 26 7.97 -9.67 6.48
CA SER A 26 9.12 -9.46 7.36
C SER A 26 10.42 -9.21 6.58
N THR A 27 10.47 -9.66 5.33
CA THR A 27 11.59 -9.47 4.39
C THR A 27 11.06 -9.00 3.05
N TYR A 28 11.68 -7.98 2.48
CA TYR A 28 11.28 -7.42 1.20
C TYR A 28 12.11 -8.01 0.06
N ALA A 29 11.43 -8.51 -0.98
CA ALA A 29 12.09 -9.06 -2.15
C ALA A 29 12.66 -7.95 -3.03
N ALA A 30 13.80 -8.23 -3.66
CA ALA A 30 14.39 -7.34 -4.65
C ALA A 30 13.43 -7.12 -5.84
N GLY A 31 13.42 -5.90 -6.37
CA GLY A 31 12.57 -5.52 -7.51
C GLY A 31 11.13 -5.15 -7.14
N PHE A 32 10.69 -5.39 -5.90
CA PHE A 32 9.36 -5.03 -5.44
C PHE A 32 9.39 -3.92 -4.41
N SER A 33 8.47 -2.97 -4.55
CA SER A 33 8.12 -2.02 -3.49
C SER A 33 6.87 -2.50 -2.77
N TYR A 34 6.70 -2.07 -1.53
CA TYR A 34 5.62 -2.55 -0.65
C TYR A 34 4.86 -1.38 -0.04
N ILE A 35 3.58 -1.59 0.23
CA ILE A 35 2.79 -0.71 1.09
C ILE A 35 2.10 -1.56 2.14
N CYS A 36 2.29 -1.20 3.41
CA CYS A 36 1.60 -1.79 4.55
C CYS A 36 1.59 -0.85 5.75
N VAL A 37 0.86 -1.24 6.80
CA VAL A 37 1.06 -0.69 8.14
C VAL A 37 2.35 -1.25 8.71
N ASN A 38 3.13 -0.41 9.39
CA ASN A 38 4.36 -0.83 10.03
C ASN A 38 4.11 -1.84 11.18
N ALA A 39 5.18 -2.47 11.67
CA ALA A 39 5.07 -3.55 12.66
C ALA A 39 4.39 -3.14 13.98
N ASN A 40 4.48 -1.87 14.37
CA ASN A 40 3.88 -1.37 15.61
C ASN A 40 2.45 -0.81 15.42
N GLY A 41 1.93 -0.80 14.20
CA GLY A 41 0.58 -0.32 13.91
C GLY A 41 0.42 1.19 13.86
N ARG A 42 1.49 1.99 13.95
CA ARG A 42 1.41 3.46 14.15
C ARG A 42 1.61 4.30 12.91
N SER A 43 1.98 3.70 11.79
CA SER A 43 2.12 4.39 10.51
C SER A 43 1.72 3.48 9.36
N VAL A 44 1.25 4.11 8.28
CA VAL A 44 1.18 3.46 6.97
C VAL A 44 2.44 3.84 6.23
N GLU A 45 3.23 2.84 5.82
CA GLU A 45 4.55 2.99 5.23
C GLU A 45 4.60 2.41 3.83
N GLN A 46 5.48 3.00 3.03
CA GLN A 46 5.86 2.52 1.71
C GLN A 46 7.34 2.15 1.76
N TYR A 47 7.66 0.91 1.42
CA TYR A 47 9.03 0.41 1.34
C TYR A 47 9.43 0.38 -0.14
N ILE A 48 10.22 1.36 -0.55
CA ILE A 48 10.56 1.60 -1.97
C ILE A 48 11.88 0.90 -2.29
N TYR A 49 11.85 -0.06 -3.22
CA TYR A 49 13.07 -0.69 -3.70
C TYR A 49 13.99 0.33 -4.37
N ASN A 50 15.26 0.36 -3.98
CA ASN A 50 16.23 1.36 -4.44
C ASN A 50 17.13 0.90 -5.59
N GLY A 51 16.96 -0.33 -6.10
CA GLY A 51 17.77 -0.89 -7.19
C GLY A 51 18.98 -1.72 -6.75
N SER A 52 19.33 -1.77 -5.46
CA SER A 52 20.56 -2.41 -4.96
C SER A 52 20.33 -3.36 -3.77
N SER A 53 19.17 -4.03 -3.74
CA SER A 53 18.76 -4.99 -2.69
C SER A 53 18.29 -4.36 -1.37
N ALA A 54 18.10 -3.04 -1.32
CA ALA A 54 17.59 -2.35 -0.15
C ALA A 54 16.29 -1.58 -0.44
N HIS A 55 15.60 -1.19 0.63
CA HIS A 55 14.34 -0.47 0.59
C HIS A 55 14.44 0.81 1.41
N ASN A 56 14.03 1.92 0.81
CA ASN A 56 13.85 3.18 1.53
C ASN A 56 12.43 3.22 2.09
N THR A 57 12.30 3.49 3.38
CA THR A 57 11.00 3.64 4.04
C THR A 57 10.50 5.08 3.88
N VAL A 58 9.30 5.22 3.33
CA VAL A 58 8.56 6.48 3.25
C VAL A 58 7.30 6.37 4.09
N VAL A 59 7.20 7.20 5.12
CA VAL A 59 6.02 7.27 5.98
C VAL A 59 4.93 8.05 5.26
N MET A 60 3.84 7.38 4.86
CA MET A 60 2.73 8.03 4.19
C MET A 60 1.78 8.68 5.19
N VAL A 61 1.53 8.03 6.33
CA VAL A 61 0.72 8.57 7.43
C VAL A 61 1.53 8.43 8.72
N ALA A 62 1.75 9.55 9.41
CA ALA A 62 2.78 9.66 10.44
C ALA A 62 2.31 9.43 11.89
N GLU A 63 3.27 8.99 12.70
CA GLU A 63 3.21 8.79 14.16
C GLU A 63 3.19 10.11 14.96
N ASN A 64 3.55 11.24 14.34
CA ASN A 64 3.86 12.50 15.01
C ASN A 64 2.61 13.31 15.44
N LEU A 65 1.62 12.62 16.00
CA LEU A 65 0.46 13.20 16.66
C LEU A 65 0.69 13.16 18.17
N SER A 66 0.21 14.18 18.89
CA SER A 66 0.30 14.26 20.36
C SER A 66 -0.33 13.08 21.12
N SER A 67 -1.04 12.19 20.44
CA SER A 67 -1.48 10.91 21.00
C SER A 67 -1.44 9.84 19.90
N PRO A 68 -1.06 8.60 20.25
CA PRO A 68 -0.86 7.53 19.27
C PRO A 68 -2.15 7.22 18.52
N VAL A 69 -2.02 7.04 17.21
CA VAL A 69 -3.09 6.55 16.34
C VAL A 69 -2.70 5.16 15.87
N THR A 70 -3.60 4.20 16.01
CA THR A 70 -3.43 2.87 15.43
C THR A 70 -4.05 2.86 14.04
N TYR A 71 -3.31 2.37 13.06
CA TYR A 71 -3.74 2.28 11.67
C TYR A 71 -4.01 0.84 11.27
N GLY A 72 -5.00 0.68 10.39
CA GLY A 72 -5.23 -0.51 9.60
C GLY A 72 -5.27 -0.12 8.12
N ILE A 73 -4.80 -1.01 7.26
CA ILE A 73 -4.98 -0.88 5.82
C ILE A 73 -5.57 -2.16 5.26
N GLU A 74 -6.47 -2.02 4.29
CA GLU A 74 -7.05 -3.13 3.57
C GLU A 74 -7.10 -2.77 2.08
N PHE A 75 -6.61 -3.67 1.25
CA PHE A 75 -6.60 -3.58 -0.19
C PHE A 75 -7.62 -4.57 -0.75
N ASN A 76 -8.25 -4.19 -1.86
CA ASN A 76 -9.22 -5.05 -2.53
C ASN A 76 -9.07 -4.92 -4.05
N LYS A 77 -9.13 -6.06 -4.74
CA LYS A 77 -9.19 -6.09 -6.19
C LYS A 77 -10.61 -5.75 -6.63
N VAL A 78 -10.79 -4.62 -7.32
CA VAL A 78 -12.11 -4.25 -7.87
C VAL A 78 -12.30 -4.90 -9.24
N ASN A 79 -11.25 -4.90 -10.07
CA ASN A 79 -11.17 -5.63 -11.33
C ASN A 79 -9.68 -5.89 -11.66
N ASN A 80 -9.34 -6.26 -12.89
CA ASN A 80 -7.96 -6.61 -13.25
C ASN A 80 -6.94 -5.47 -13.17
N TYR A 81 -7.38 -4.21 -13.21
CA TYR A 81 -6.51 -3.03 -13.29
C TYR A 81 -6.92 -1.93 -12.29
N ARG A 82 -7.91 -2.18 -11.43
CA ARG A 82 -8.38 -1.23 -10.42
C ARG A 82 -8.27 -1.84 -9.04
N LEU A 83 -7.56 -1.14 -8.17
CA LEU A 83 -7.36 -1.45 -6.78
C LEU A 83 -8.19 -0.48 -5.93
N SER A 84 -8.92 -0.97 -4.94
CA SER A 84 -9.44 -0.14 -3.88
C SER A 84 -8.61 -0.33 -2.61
N TYR A 85 -8.53 0.71 -1.80
CA TYR A 85 -7.91 0.62 -0.49
C TYR A 85 -8.66 1.44 0.54
N THR A 86 -8.62 0.92 1.76
CA THR A 86 -9.25 1.52 2.93
C THR A 86 -8.18 1.67 3.99
N ILE A 87 -7.96 2.89 4.45
CA ILE A 87 -7.13 3.20 5.62
C ILE A 87 -8.06 3.52 6.78
N LYS A 88 -7.96 2.73 7.85
CA LYS A 88 -8.70 2.94 9.10
C LYS A 88 -7.72 3.49 10.12
N GLY A 89 -8.13 4.50 10.87
CA GLY A 89 -7.36 5.02 11.99
C GLY A 89 -8.20 5.08 13.24
N HIS A 90 -7.60 4.70 14.35
CA HIS A 90 -8.22 4.66 15.67
C HIS A 90 -7.41 5.53 16.63
N LYS A 91 -8.05 6.54 17.20
CA LYS A 91 -7.46 7.43 18.22
C LYS A 91 -8.42 7.54 19.39
N ASN A 92 -8.03 7.01 20.55
CA ASN A 92 -8.90 6.92 21.73
C ASN A 92 -10.23 6.24 21.34
N SER A 93 -11.39 6.86 21.57
CA SER A 93 -12.70 6.32 21.16
C SER A 93 -13.20 6.82 19.79
N ARG A 94 -12.33 7.46 18.99
CA ARG A 94 -12.70 8.00 17.67
C ARG A 94 -12.07 7.20 16.55
N ASN A 95 -12.90 6.86 15.57
CA ASN A 95 -12.49 6.19 14.36
C ASN A 95 -12.58 7.16 13.18
N PHE A 96 -11.64 7.04 12.25
CA PHE A 96 -11.76 7.60 10.92
C PHE A 96 -11.45 6.54 9.88
N GLU A 97 -12.04 6.71 8.71
CA GLU A 97 -11.87 5.81 7.58
C GLU A 97 -11.68 6.64 6.32
N VAL A 98 -10.65 6.29 5.54
CA VAL A 98 -10.38 6.87 4.22
C VAL A 98 -10.47 5.74 3.21
N LYS A 99 -11.44 5.84 2.30
CA LYS A 99 -11.61 4.90 1.18
C LYS A 99 -11.19 5.58 -0.10
N SER A 100 -10.46 4.85 -0.93
CA SER A 100 -9.97 5.35 -2.21
C SER A 100 -9.87 4.21 -3.23
N GLN A 101 -9.76 4.58 -4.50
CA GLN A 101 -9.51 3.67 -5.60
C GLN A 101 -8.41 4.23 -6.49
N VAL A 102 -7.59 3.34 -7.06
CA VAL A 102 -6.55 3.68 -8.02
C VAL A 102 -6.67 2.78 -9.24
N SER A 103 -6.69 3.39 -10.42
CA SER A 103 -6.50 2.69 -11.69
C SER A 103 -5.02 2.52 -11.96
N LEU A 104 -4.62 1.31 -12.31
CA LEU A 104 -3.26 0.90 -12.63
C LEU A 104 -3.11 0.93 -14.15
N LEU A 105 -2.73 2.09 -14.68
CA LEU A 105 -2.74 2.38 -16.12
C LEU A 105 -1.84 1.42 -16.90
N ASN A 106 -0.66 1.10 -16.39
CA ASN A 106 0.25 0.17 -17.07
C ASN A 106 -0.32 -1.26 -17.13
N MET A 107 -1.06 -1.68 -16.10
CA MET A 107 -1.72 -2.99 -16.10
C MET A 107 -2.89 -3.03 -17.08
N GLU A 108 -3.66 -1.93 -17.16
CA GLU A 108 -4.74 -1.78 -18.14
C GLU A 108 -4.20 -1.87 -19.58
N LEU A 109 -3.15 -1.10 -19.90
CA LEU A 109 -2.52 -1.08 -21.23
C LEU A 109 -1.89 -2.42 -21.61
N LYS A 110 -1.19 -3.06 -20.67
CA LYS A 110 -0.51 -4.35 -20.89
C LYS A 110 -1.42 -5.56 -20.68
N LYS A 111 -2.71 -5.33 -20.39
CA LYS A 111 -3.71 -6.36 -20.05
C LYS A 111 -3.24 -7.32 -18.95
N GLN A 112 -2.47 -6.81 -17.98
CA GLN A 112 -2.03 -7.59 -16.82
C GLN A 112 -3.07 -7.51 -15.70
N ALA A 113 -3.17 -8.56 -14.90
CA ALA A 113 -4.12 -8.65 -13.80
C ALA A 113 -3.43 -8.45 -12.45
N ILE A 114 -4.12 -7.78 -11.52
CA ILE A 114 -3.75 -7.79 -10.10
C ILE A 114 -3.78 -9.24 -9.59
N ILE A 115 -2.66 -9.68 -9.04
CA ILE A 115 -2.44 -11.03 -8.49
C ILE A 115 -2.89 -11.07 -7.03
N ILE A 116 -3.48 -12.18 -6.62
CA ILE A 116 -3.90 -12.43 -5.24
C ILE A 116 -2.90 -13.41 -4.61
N GLY A 117 -2.14 -12.96 -3.62
CA GLY A 117 -1.12 -13.74 -2.90
C GLY A 117 -1.56 -14.23 -1.52
N GLY A 118 -2.87 -14.36 -1.26
CA GLY A 118 -3.41 -14.78 0.03
C GLY A 118 -4.91 -15.06 -0.03
N THR A 119 -5.49 -15.57 1.06
CA THR A 119 -6.89 -16.02 1.10
C THR A 119 -7.81 -15.16 1.97
N THR A 120 -7.27 -14.22 2.76
CA THR A 120 -8.05 -13.33 3.64
C THR A 120 -7.51 -11.90 3.58
N ALA A 121 -8.28 -10.94 4.13
CA ALA A 121 -8.10 -9.48 4.06
C ALA A 121 -6.67 -9.02 3.71
N PHE A 122 -6.52 -8.35 2.57
CA PHE A 122 -5.21 -8.00 2.05
C PHE A 122 -4.66 -6.75 2.75
N LYS A 123 -3.79 -6.95 3.73
CA LYS A 123 -3.22 -5.85 4.54
C LYS A 123 -1.94 -5.25 3.96
N ALA A 124 -1.49 -5.76 2.82
CA ALA A 124 -0.34 -5.22 2.12
C ALA A 124 -0.47 -5.40 0.61
N ILE A 125 0.31 -4.62 -0.13
CA ILE A 125 0.57 -4.86 -1.55
C ILE A 125 2.07 -4.90 -1.80
N ALA A 126 2.47 -5.76 -2.73
CA ALA A 126 3.76 -5.71 -3.40
C ALA A 126 3.55 -5.24 -4.82
N TYR A 127 4.41 -4.36 -5.34
CA TYR A 127 4.33 -3.89 -6.71
C TYR A 127 5.69 -3.59 -7.32
N LYS A 128 5.81 -3.78 -8.63
CA LYS A 128 7.00 -3.39 -9.39
C LYS A 128 6.74 -2.05 -10.07
N VAL A 129 7.64 -1.09 -9.86
CA VAL A 129 7.62 0.16 -10.59
C VAL A 129 8.25 -0.09 -11.96
N THR A 130 7.59 0.35 -13.01
CA THR A 130 8.19 0.32 -14.36
C THR A 130 9.21 1.47 -14.42
N PRO A 131 10.47 1.23 -14.84
CA PRO A 131 11.40 2.31 -15.14
C PRO A 131 10.87 3.25 -16.22
#